data_AF-A0A7M3W9H6-F1
#
_entry.id   AF-A0A7M3W9H6-F1
#
_cell.length_a   1.000
_cell.length_b   1.000
_cell.length_c   1.000
_cell.angle_alpha   90.00
_cell.angle_beta   90.00
_cell.angle_gamma   90.00
#
_symmetry.space_group_name_H-M   'P 1'
#
loop_
_entity.id
_entity.type
_entity.pdbx_description
1 polymer ?
#
loop_
_entity_poly.entity_id
_entity_poly.type
_entity_poly.pdbx_seq_one_letter_code
_entity_poly.pdbx_strand_id
1 'polypeptide(L)'
;MAFKAPAIKLPSALKPGWIYFLREQDYLDLSFGRYVKIGLTERTVAIRIGEHQTANPRREFEATPSNYIELMNYGETYLHHYFAGERIGGEWFDLDDAFLVSDVRPVIDTLEVEMAAVAGSFRRWKELNDVPSNGTIRPPTPAETSWGQDFTAAYEELTVAKAILDTHKNNLKNMLGSNKAIENIIMIQRGNRNPTFDKSVFEGLITPAQLAQCDSTTTSLSRSLKMLNKGQNLETLNPTIKQAFDASETGLTSPSATNMAGAILPPTQAMKDENLAMLNAMREVKVKEWECLQAQAKLIEALDDNLEIDGIVRWKREQNTDTKFDKKLAKELFETEYNASFTPPATPYTYSTEFDYMRKYNP
;
A
#
# COMPACT_ATOMS: atom_id res chain seq x y z
N MET A 1 -17.55 4.92 -11.44
CA MET A 1 -16.37 4.53 -12.26
C MET A 1 -16.31 3.01 -12.28
N ALA A 2 -15.51 2.37 -13.13
CA ALA A 2 -15.36 0.91 -13.02
C ALA A 2 -14.57 0.57 -11.74
N PHE A 3 -15.03 -0.42 -10.96
CA PHE A 3 -14.29 -0.92 -9.81
C PHE A 3 -12.87 -1.35 -10.25
N LYS A 4 -11.86 -0.85 -9.55
CA LYS A 4 -10.47 -1.17 -9.87
C LYS A 4 -10.04 -2.42 -9.11
N ALA A 5 -9.77 -3.49 -9.86
CA ALA A 5 -9.32 -4.75 -9.28
C ALA A 5 -8.04 -4.58 -8.43
N PRO A 6 -7.85 -5.42 -7.39
CA PRO A 6 -6.66 -5.39 -6.54
C PRO A 6 -5.37 -5.58 -7.34
N ALA A 7 -4.30 -4.93 -6.88
CA ALA A 7 -2.96 -5.09 -7.44
C ALA A 7 -2.03 -5.66 -6.38
N ILE A 8 -1.69 -6.94 -6.51
CA ILE A 8 -0.71 -7.60 -5.65
C ILE A 8 0.69 -7.27 -6.17
N LYS A 9 1.58 -6.87 -5.27
CA LYS A 9 2.97 -6.53 -5.58
C LYS A 9 3.88 -7.16 -4.54
N LEU A 10 5.08 -7.55 -4.99
CA LEU A 10 6.17 -7.91 -4.09
C LEU A 10 6.33 -6.82 -3.01
N PRO A 11 6.42 -7.19 -1.71
CA PRO A 11 6.70 -6.21 -0.66
C PRO A 11 7.97 -5.41 -0.96
N SER A 12 7.92 -4.09 -0.72
CA SER A 12 9.02 -3.17 -1.08
C SER A 12 10.32 -3.44 -0.33
N ALA A 13 10.23 -3.98 0.89
CA ALA A 13 11.35 -4.38 1.71
C ALA A 13 11.17 -5.83 2.19
N LEU A 14 12.20 -6.65 1.94
CA LEU A 14 12.28 -8.06 2.37
C LEU A 14 13.34 -8.18 3.47
N LYS A 15 13.13 -7.46 4.57
CA LYS A 15 14.10 -7.38 5.67
C LYS A 15 13.57 -8.12 6.90
N PRO A 16 14.38 -9.00 7.51
CA PRO A 16 14.03 -9.60 8.79
C PRO A 16 14.35 -8.64 9.94
N GLY A 17 13.63 -8.75 11.04
CA GLY A 17 13.84 -7.93 12.24
C GLY A 17 12.77 -8.16 13.28
N TRP A 18 12.68 -7.28 14.28
CA TRP A 18 11.75 -7.41 15.38
C TRP A 18 10.52 -6.53 15.17
N ILE A 19 9.35 -7.08 15.47
CA ILE A 19 8.14 -6.31 15.74
C ILE A 19 7.94 -6.30 17.25
N TYR A 20 7.84 -5.11 17.84
CA TYR A 20 7.69 -4.91 19.27
C TYR A 20 6.36 -4.27 19.64
N PHE A 21 5.98 -4.50 20.90
CA PHE A 21 4.79 -3.98 21.53
C PHE A 21 5.20 -3.24 22.80
N LEU A 22 5.32 -1.91 22.75
CA LEU A 22 5.77 -1.12 23.91
C LEU A 22 4.61 -0.41 24.59
N ARG A 23 4.64 -0.33 25.91
CA ARG A 23 3.77 0.54 26.70
C ARG A 23 4.62 1.42 27.61
N GLU A 24 4.04 2.54 28.01
CA GLU A 24 4.68 3.48 28.92
C GLU A 24 4.19 3.28 30.36
N GLN A 25 5.06 3.55 31.33
CA GLN A 25 4.74 3.65 32.75
C GLN A 25 5.24 4.98 33.30
N ASP A 26 4.42 5.67 34.09
CA ASP A 26 4.82 6.89 34.76
C ASP A 26 5.73 6.58 35.96
N TYR A 27 6.83 7.33 36.13
CA TYR A 27 7.78 7.09 37.22
C TYR A 27 7.28 7.56 38.59
N LEU A 28 6.36 8.52 38.64
CA LEU A 28 5.93 9.15 39.90
C LEU A 28 4.81 8.35 40.56
N ASP A 29 3.81 7.95 39.78
CA ASP A 29 2.63 7.24 40.29
C ASP A 29 2.57 5.76 39.91
N LEU A 30 3.53 5.28 39.10
CA LEU A 30 3.64 3.91 38.60
C LEU A 30 2.46 3.44 37.73
N SER A 31 1.59 4.36 37.31
CA SER A 31 0.46 4.06 36.43
C SER A 31 0.94 3.68 35.03
N PHE A 32 0.23 2.73 34.42
CA PHE A 32 0.48 2.33 33.04
C PHE A 32 -0.29 3.21 32.08
N GLY A 33 0.37 3.64 31.01
CA GLY A 33 -0.26 4.31 29.90
C GLY A 33 -1.29 3.41 29.22
N ARG A 34 -2.38 4.01 28.74
CA ARG A 34 -3.48 3.30 28.07
C ARG A 34 -3.05 2.65 26.75
N TYR A 35 -2.12 3.26 26.03
CA TYR A 35 -1.81 2.90 24.66
C TYR A 35 -0.60 1.97 24.54
N VAL A 36 -0.65 1.10 23.54
CA VAL A 36 0.44 0.21 23.15
C VAL A 36 0.95 0.63 21.78
N LYS A 37 2.26 0.75 21.65
CA LYS A 37 2.95 1.05 20.41
C LYS A 37 3.29 -0.24 19.68
N ILE A 38 2.86 -0.37 18.42
CA ILE A 38 3.29 -1.44 17.51
C ILE A 38 4.32 -0.84 16.56
N GLY A 39 5.58 -1.26 16.68
CA GLY A 39 6.67 -0.76 15.84
C GLY A 39 7.67 -1.84 15.46
N LEU A 40 8.64 -1.45 14.64
CA LEU A 40 9.68 -2.37 14.13
C LEU A 40 11.11 -1.89 14.42
N THR A 41 12.05 -2.82 14.42
CA THR A 41 13.49 -2.52 14.51
C THR A 41 14.36 -3.65 13.94
N GLU A 42 15.46 -3.29 13.26
CA GLU A 42 16.53 -4.22 12.87
C GLU A 42 17.47 -4.57 14.05
N ARG A 43 17.44 -3.76 15.12
CA ARG A 43 18.20 -4.00 16.36
C ARG A 43 17.41 -4.92 17.29
N THR A 44 18.03 -5.39 18.38
CA THR A 44 17.26 -6.03 19.46
C THR A 44 16.27 -5.04 20.09
N VAL A 45 15.13 -5.52 20.58
CA VAL A 45 14.12 -4.67 21.23
C VAL A 45 14.66 -3.94 22.46
N ALA A 46 15.54 -4.58 23.24
CA ALA A 46 16.20 -3.93 24.38
C ALA A 46 17.00 -2.68 23.98
N ILE A 47 17.76 -2.74 22.88
CA ILE A 47 18.47 -1.57 22.33
C ILE A 47 17.48 -0.49 21.90
N ARG A 48 16.38 -0.89 21.23
CA ARG A 48 15.37 0.06 20.75
C ARG A 48 14.67 0.78 21.90
N ILE A 49 14.34 0.08 22.98
CA ILE A 49 13.81 0.68 24.22
C ILE A 49 14.82 1.66 24.78
N GLY A 50 16.11 1.32 24.85
CA GLY A 50 17.16 2.25 25.31
C GLY A 50 17.27 3.53 24.47
N GLU A 51 17.15 3.40 23.14
CA GLU A 51 17.12 4.54 22.22
C GLU A 51 15.90 5.45 22.47
N HIS A 52 14.71 4.87 22.61
CA HIS A 52 13.47 5.62 22.88
C HIS A 52 13.46 6.26 24.28
N GLN A 53 14.02 5.56 25.27
CA GLN A 53 14.09 6.02 26.65
C GLN A 53 14.96 7.27 26.84
N THR A 54 15.92 7.50 25.93
CA THR A 54 16.81 8.67 25.99
C THR A 54 15.99 9.95 25.81
N ALA A 55 15.65 10.60 26.93
CA ALA A 55 14.76 11.76 27.06
C ALA A 55 13.24 11.49 27.08
N ASN A 56 12.78 10.24 27.19
CA ASN A 56 11.37 9.97 27.50
C ASN A 56 11.13 10.15 29.02
N PRO A 57 10.22 11.04 29.45
CA PRO A 57 9.88 11.22 30.87
C PRO A 57 9.12 10.03 31.47
N ARG A 58 8.75 9.03 30.66
CA ARG A 58 8.10 7.79 31.10
C ARG A 58 8.99 6.59 30.80
N ARG A 59 8.80 5.52 31.57
CA ARG A 59 9.50 4.25 31.34
C ARG A 59 8.81 3.50 30.22
N GLU A 60 9.56 3.12 29.19
CA GLU A 60 9.07 2.19 28.17
C GLU A 60 9.43 0.74 28.54
N PHE A 61 8.49 -0.17 28.29
CA PHE A 61 8.69 -1.61 28.49
C PHE A 61 7.84 -2.41 27.50
N GLU A 62 8.20 -3.67 27.28
CA GLU A 62 7.41 -4.58 26.44
C GLU A 62 6.09 -4.92 27.11
N ALA A 63 4.97 -4.53 26.50
CA ALA A 63 3.62 -4.82 26.96
C ALA A 63 3.23 -6.29 26.72
N THR A 64 3.81 -6.89 25.69
CA THR A 64 3.73 -8.31 25.35
C THR A 64 5.03 -8.69 24.62
N PRO A 65 5.48 -9.96 24.64
CA PRO A 65 6.76 -10.31 24.03
C PRO A 65 6.82 -9.92 22.55
N SER A 66 7.97 -9.42 22.12
CA SER A 66 8.22 -9.11 20.71
C SER A 66 8.54 -10.36 19.89
N ASN A 67 8.29 -10.31 18.58
CA ASN A 67 8.53 -11.44 17.67
C ASN A 67 9.58 -11.06 16.61
N TYR A 68 10.42 -12.02 16.22
CA TYR A 68 11.34 -11.87 15.10
C TYR A 68 10.65 -12.31 13.81
N ILE A 69 10.51 -11.42 12.85
CA ILE A 69 9.71 -11.61 11.65
C ILE A 69 10.60 -11.45 10.41
N GLU A 70 10.59 -12.45 9.52
CA GLU A 70 11.41 -12.48 8.29
C GLU A 70 11.10 -11.34 7.30
N LEU A 71 9.86 -10.81 7.36
CA LEU A 71 9.36 -9.72 6.51
C LEU A 71 8.87 -8.54 7.38
N MET A 72 9.70 -8.07 8.31
CA MET A 72 9.30 -7.16 9.40
C MET A 72 8.50 -5.93 8.92
N ASN A 73 8.90 -5.29 7.81
CA ASN A 73 8.23 -4.10 7.28
C ASN A 73 6.80 -4.43 6.81
N TYR A 74 6.63 -5.58 6.16
CA TYR A 74 5.31 -6.03 5.74
C TYR A 74 4.48 -6.47 6.95
N GLY A 75 5.08 -7.17 7.92
CA GLY A 75 4.41 -7.58 9.16
C GLY A 75 3.92 -6.42 10.01
N GLU A 76 4.70 -5.36 10.16
CA GLU A 76 4.28 -4.17 10.91
C GLU A 76 3.15 -3.43 10.19
N THR A 77 3.28 -3.22 8.87
CA THR A 77 2.18 -2.68 8.05
C THR A 77 0.93 -3.56 8.12
N TYR A 78 1.10 -4.89 8.16
CA TYR A 78 0.01 -5.84 8.31
C TYR A 78 -0.73 -5.59 9.62
N LEU A 79 -0.03 -5.55 10.75
CA LEU A 79 -0.65 -5.33 12.06
C LEU A 79 -1.30 -3.95 12.19
N HIS A 80 -0.70 -2.91 11.59
CA HIS A 80 -1.28 -1.57 11.57
C HIS A 80 -2.63 -1.52 10.84
N HIS A 81 -2.80 -2.30 9.77
CA HIS A 81 -4.08 -2.41 9.07
C HIS A 81 -5.03 -3.38 9.77
N TYR A 82 -4.51 -4.48 10.31
CA TYR A 82 -5.29 -5.50 11.02
C TYR A 82 -5.96 -4.91 12.28
N PHE A 83 -5.24 -4.06 13.02
CA PHE A 83 -5.72 -3.38 14.22
C PHE A 83 -6.05 -1.90 13.97
N ALA A 84 -6.33 -1.50 12.72
CA ALA A 84 -6.61 -0.10 12.38
C ALA A 84 -7.77 0.51 13.19
N GLY A 85 -8.78 -0.31 13.53
CA GLY A 85 -9.91 0.10 14.37
C GLY A 85 -9.51 0.52 15.79
N GLU A 86 -8.37 0.04 16.30
CA GLU A 86 -7.83 0.41 17.62
C GLU A 86 -6.69 1.42 17.56
N ARG A 87 -6.28 1.84 16.35
CA ARG A 87 -5.15 2.75 16.15
C ARG A 87 -5.56 4.17 16.49
N ILE A 88 -4.95 4.79 17.50
CA ILE A 88 -5.30 6.16 17.94
C ILE A 88 -4.38 7.21 17.30
N GLY A 89 -3.12 6.89 17.04
CA GLY A 89 -2.18 7.91 16.56
C GLY A 89 -0.83 7.34 16.17
N GLY A 90 -0.40 7.53 14.91
CA GLY A 90 0.91 7.06 14.47
C GLY A 90 1.06 5.56 14.73
N GLU A 91 2.01 5.14 15.56
CA GLU A 91 2.23 3.73 15.90
C GLU A 91 1.45 3.26 17.15
N TRP A 92 0.57 4.08 17.72
CA TRP A 92 -0.11 3.84 19.00
C TRP A 92 -1.55 3.35 18.87
N PHE A 93 -1.89 2.34 19.68
CA PHE A 93 -3.17 1.63 19.67
C PHE A 93 -3.77 1.57 21.08
N ASP A 94 -5.09 1.57 21.17
CA ASP A 94 -5.87 1.44 22.40
C ASP A 94 -6.13 -0.04 22.71
N LEU A 95 -5.11 -0.70 23.27
CA LEU A 95 -5.11 -2.14 23.52
C LEU A 95 -4.86 -2.42 25.00
N ASP A 96 -5.83 -3.01 25.67
CA ASP A 96 -5.68 -3.49 27.03
C ASP A 96 -4.95 -4.86 27.08
N ASP A 97 -4.64 -5.32 28.29
CA ASP A 97 -3.88 -6.57 28.48
C ASP A 97 -4.65 -7.80 28.01
N ALA A 98 -5.99 -7.78 28.12
CA ALA A 98 -6.81 -8.88 27.63
C ALA A 98 -6.71 -8.97 26.11
N PHE A 99 -6.86 -7.84 25.40
CA PHE A 99 -6.76 -7.75 23.95
C PHE A 99 -5.37 -8.13 23.43
N LEU A 100 -4.30 -7.74 24.13
CA LEU A 100 -2.94 -8.15 23.77
C LEU A 100 -2.79 -9.68 23.77
N VAL A 101 -3.41 -10.36 24.73
CA VAL A 101 -3.35 -11.83 24.86
C VAL A 101 -4.32 -12.53 23.91
N SER A 102 -5.56 -12.06 23.80
CA SER A 102 -6.60 -12.74 23.01
C SER A 102 -6.53 -12.49 21.52
N ASP A 103 -6.06 -11.31 21.10
CA ASP A 103 -6.16 -10.86 19.71
C ASP A 103 -4.78 -10.60 19.09
N VAL A 104 -3.92 -9.83 19.76
CA VAL A 104 -2.61 -9.48 19.19
C VAL A 104 -1.69 -10.69 19.14
N ARG A 105 -1.55 -11.42 20.26
CA ARG A 105 -0.60 -12.53 20.37
C ARG A 105 -0.84 -13.63 19.32
N PRO A 106 -2.07 -14.14 19.12
CA PRO A 106 -2.32 -15.16 18.10
C PRO A 106 -1.99 -14.69 16.68
N VAL A 107 -2.25 -13.42 16.37
CA VAL A 107 -2.00 -12.86 15.05
C VAL A 107 -0.50 -12.76 14.77
N ILE A 108 0.30 -12.16 15.67
CA ILE A 108 1.75 -12.04 15.44
C ILE A 108 2.44 -13.40 15.41
N ASP A 109 2.02 -14.35 16.25
CA ASP A 109 2.59 -15.71 16.28
C ASP A 109 2.30 -16.46 14.96
N THR A 110 1.10 -16.27 14.41
CA THR A 110 0.75 -16.83 13.09
C THR A 110 1.61 -16.19 11.99
N LEU A 111 1.74 -14.86 11.99
CA LEU A 111 2.55 -14.16 10.99
C LEU A 111 4.03 -14.54 11.07
N GLU A 112 4.59 -14.78 12.26
CA GLU A 112 5.97 -15.26 12.41
C GLU A 112 6.19 -16.56 11.63
N VAL A 113 5.33 -17.54 11.87
CA VAL A 113 5.40 -18.86 11.23
C VAL A 113 5.18 -18.74 9.72
N GLU A 114 4.12 -18.03 9.31
CA GLU A 114 3.75 -17.91 7.91
C GLU A 114 4.79 -17.15 7.11
N MET A 115 5.27 -16.00 7.60
CA MET A 115 6.28 -15.20 6.91
C MET A 115 7.61 -15.95 6.83
N ALA A 116 8.00 -16.69 7.86
CA ALA A 116 9.17 -17.56 7.80
C ALA A 116 9.03 -18.62 6.71
N ALA A 117 7.86 -19.23 6.58
CA ALA A 117 7.61 -20.28 5.59
C ALA A 117 7.71 -19.80 4.13
N VAL A 118 7.38 -18.53 3.84
CA VAL A 118 7.37 -17.99 2.46
C VAL A 118 8.48 -16.97 2.16
N ALA A 119 9.31 -16.60 3.14
CA ALA A 119 10.37 -15.61 2.96
C ALA A 119 11.37 -16.01 1.86
N GLY A 120 11.68 -17.31 1.73
CA GLY A 120 12.50 -17.85 0.65
C GLY A 120 11.92 -17.53 -0.73
N SER A 121 10.64 -17.81 -0.93
CA SER A 121 9.92 -17.55 -2.18
C SER A 121 9.92 -16.06 -2.55
N PHE A 122 9.78 -15.15 -1.58
CA PHE A 122 9.89 -13.71 -1.84
C PHE A 122 11.29 -13.26 -2.24
N ARG A 123 12.33 -13.80 -1.59
CA ARG A 123 13.72 -13.54 -1.98
C ARG A 123 13.98 -14.03 -3.41
N ARG A 124 13.50 -15.24 -3.73
CA ARG A 124 13.59 -15.78 -5.09
C ARG A 124 12.83 -14.93 -6.11
N TRP A 125 11.61 -14.49 -5.79
CA TRP A 125 10.86 -13.55 -6.62
C TRP A 125 11.68 -12.28 -6.88
N LYS A 126 12.31 -11.71 -5.84
CA LYS A 126 13.15 -10.52 -6.02
C LYS A 126 14.32 -10.77 -6.97
N GLU A 127 15.02 -11.89 -6.84
CA GLU A 127 16.14 -12.27 -7.73
C GLU A 127 15.68 -12.46 -9.18
N LEU A 128 14.54 -13.13 -9.37
CA LEU A 128 13.97 -13.40 -10.70
C LEU A 128 13.57 -12.12 -11.45
N ASN A 129 13.44 -10.97 -10.78
CA ASN A 129 13.26 -9.71 -11.48
C ASN A 129 14.39 -9.44 -12.48
N ASP A 130 15.60 -9.98 -12.29
CA ASP A 130 16.74 -9.67 -13.16
C ASP A 130 17.13 -10.83 -14.09
N VAL A 131 16.30 -11.88 -14.13
CA VAL A 131 16.52 -13.07 -14.97
C VAL A 131 15.53 -13.05 -16.14
N PRO A 132 15.98 -12.97 -17.41
CA PRO A 132 15.09 -13.05 -18.55
C PRO A 132 14.29 -14.36 -18.56
N SER A 133 13.04 -14.32 -19.04
CA SER A 133 12.26 -15.54 -19.25
C SER A 133 12.80 -16.32 -20.45
N ASN A 134 12.91 -17.63 -20.35
CA ASN A 134 13.47 -18.52 -21.38
C ASN A 134 12.49 -18.86 -22.52
N GLY A 135 11.24 -18.39 -22.45
CA GLY A 135 10.20 -18.63 -23.46
C GLY A 135 9.40 -19.92 -23.26
N THR A 136 9.80 -20.79 -22.33
CA THR A 136 9.14 -22.07 -22.06
C THR A 136 7.77 -21.87 -21.42
N ILE A 137 6.76 -22.49 -22.00
CA ILE A 137 5.43 -22.66 -21.42
C ILE A 137 5.30 -24.14 -21.06
N ARG A 138 5.00 -24.43 -19.80
CA ARG A 138 4.91 -25.81 -19.29
C ARG A 138 3.57 -26.06 -18.59
N PRO A 139 3.04 -27.30 -18.63
CA PRO A 139 1.84 -27.64 -17.87
C PRO A 139 2.10 -27.53 -16.36
N PRO A 140 1.06 -27.22 -15.56
CA PRO A 140 1.15 -27.20 -14.12
C PRO A 140 1.30 -28.60 -13.53
N THR A 141 2.05 -28.71 -12.45
CA THR A 141 2.01 -29.86 -11.54
C THR A 141 0.74 -29.82 -10.67
N PRO A 142 0.37 -30.94 -10.00
CA PRO A 142 -0.76 -30.94 -9.07
C PRO A 142 -0.63 -29.90 -7.94
N ALA A 143 0.58 -29.69 -7.42
CA ALA A 143 0.84 -28.69 -6.39
C ALA A 143 0.65 -27.26 -6.91
N GLU A 144 1.16 -26.96 -8.11
CA GLU A 144 0.99 -25.63 -8.73
C GLU A 144 -0.47 -25.36 -9.09
N THR A 145 -1.23 -26.41 -9.45
CA THR A 145 -2.68 -26.31 -9.66
C THR A 145 -3.39 -25.92 -8.37
N SER A 146 -3.04 -26.57 -7.26
CA SER A 146 -3.57 -26.24 -5.93
C SER A 146 -3.24 -24.80 -5.53
N TRP A 147 -1.97 -24.38 -5.66
CA TRP A 147 -1.59 -23.00 -5.34
C TRP A 147 -2.26 -21.98 -6.26
N GLY A 148 -2.50 -22.34 -7.52
CA GLY A 148 -3.31 -21.56 -8.44
C GLY A 148 -4.72 -21.35 -7.90
N GLN A 149 -5.39 -22.43 -7.46
CA GLN A 149 -6.73 -22.37 -6.87
C GLN A 149 -6.75 -21.54 -5.58
N ASP A 150 -5.77 -21.72 -4.70
CA ASP A 150 -5.60 -20.94 -3.47
C ASP A 150 -5.47 -19.44 -3.79
N PHE A 151 -4.64 -19.09 -4.79
CA PHE A 151 -4.51 -17.71 -5.25
C PHE A 151 -5.83 -17.17 -5.79
N THR A 152 -6.54 -17.93 -6.63
CA THR A 152 -7.81 -17.50 -7.21
C THR A 152 -8.84 -17.19 -6.11
N ALA A 153 -9.02 -18.10 -5.15
CA ALA A 153 -9.95 -17.92 -4.04
C ALA A 153 -9.62 -16.68 -3.20
N ALA A 154 -8.36 -16.55 -2.76
CA ALA A 154 -7.91 -15.39 -1.99
C ALA A 154 -8.07 -14.07 -2.77
N TYR A 155 -7.83 -14.08 -4.08
CA TYR A 155 -7.95 -12.89 -4.93
C TYR A 155 -9.41 -12.45 -5.12
N GLU A 156 -10.34 -13.40 -5.21
CA GLU A 156 -11.78 -13.12 -5.25
C GLU A 156 -12.25 -12.49 -3.93
N GLU A 157 -11.82 -13.06 -2.79
CA GLU A 157 -12.13 -12.51 -1.46
C GLU A 157 -11.52 -11.11 -1.27
N LEU A 158 -10.27 -10.90 -1.71
CA LEU A 158 -9.63 -9.58 -1.72
C LEU A 158 -10.38 -8.59 -2.60
N THR A 159 -10.90 -9.03 -3.74
CA THR A 159 -11.69 -8.19 -4.66
C THR A 159 -12.95 -7.69 -3.95
N VAL A 160 -13.66 -8.56 -3.22
CA VAL A 160 -14.83 -8.19 -2.42
C VAL A 160 -14.44 -7.27 -1.25
N ALA A 161 -13.43 -7.63 -0.47
CA ALA A 161 -12.96 -6.83 0.68
C ALA A 161 -12.53 -5.42 0.25
N LYS A 162 -11.86 -5.31 -0.90
CA LYS A 162 -11.43 -4.01 -1.46
C LYS A 162 -12.62 -3.15 -1.89
N ALA A 163 -13.66 -3.76 -2.45
CA ALA A 163 -14.90 -3.07 -2.79
C ALA A 163 -15.64 -2.55 -1.55
N ILE A 164 -15.67 -3.33 -0.46
CA ILE A 164 -16.23 -2.89 0.83
C ILE A 164 -15.44 -1.69 1.37
N LEU A 165 -14.10 -1.78 1.42
CA LEU A 165 -13.26 -0.67 1.86
C LEU A 165 -13.48 0.59 1.02
N ASP A 166 -13.50 0.46 -0.31
CA ASP A 166 -13.67 1.61 -1.20
C ASP A 166 -15.11 2.18 -1.12
N THR A 167 -16.12 1.36 -0.81
CA THR A 167 -17.50 1.79 -0.50
C THR A 167 -17.51 2.71 0.73
N HIS A 168 -16.89 2.30 1.84
CA HIS A 168 -16.81 3.13 3.04
C HIS A 168 -16.03 4.43 2.80
N LYS A 169 -14.94 4.37 2.04
CA LYS A 169 -14.19 5.57 1.62
C LYS A 169 -15.06 6.52 0.79
N ASN A 170 -15.90 6.00 -0.09
CA ASN A 170 -16.79 6.82 -0.91
C ASN A 170 -17.93 7.42 -0.08
N ASN A 171 -18.50 6.67 0.85
CA ASN A 171 -19.51 7.18 1.79
C ASN A 171 -18.95 8.34 2.63
N LEU A 172 -17.74 8.21 3.17
CA LEU A 172 -17.07 9.30 3.90
C LEU A 172 -16.83 10.55 3.02
N LYS A 173 -16.47 10.37 1.74
CA LYS A 173 -16.36 11.50 0.78
C LYS A 173 -17.72 12.15 0.52
N ASN A 174 -18.80 11.38 0.42
CA ASN A 174 -20.14 11.92 0.28
C ASN A 174 -20.57 12.69 1.54
N MET A 175 -20.28 12.16 2.73
CA MET A 175 -20.53 12.84 4.01
C MET A 175 -19.71 14.13 4.16
N LEU A 176 -18.49 14.17 3.59
CA LEU A 176 -17.67 15.39 3.52
C LEU A 176 -18.33 16.45 2.64
N GLY A 177 -18.89 16.06 1.49
CA GLY A 177 -19.58 16.96 0.57
C GLY A 177 -18.68 18.10 0.07
N SER A 178 -19.14 19.34 0.20
CA SER A 178 -18.39 20.55 -0.19
C SER A 178 -17.47 21.09 0.92
N ASN A 179 -17.27 20.37 2.02
CA ASN A 179 -16.48 20.84 3.15
C ASN A 179 -14.99 20.52 2.98
N LYS A 180 -14.16 21.14 3.82
CA LYS A 180 -12.70 21.00 3.80
C LYS A 180 -12.26 19.70 4.46
N ALA A 181 -12.88 19.34 5.57
CA ALA A 181 -12.54 18.14 6.33
C ALA A 181 -13.70 17.68 7.22
N ILE A 182 -13.66 16.41 7.60
CA ILE A 182 -14.26 15.88 8.82
C ILE A 182 -13.10 15.64 9.78
N GLU A 183 -13.11 16.33 10.92
CA GLU A 183 -12.01 16.32 11.88
C GLU A 183 -11.60 14.89 12.24
N ASN A 184 -10.29 14.61 12.14
CA ASN A 184 -9.67 13.31 12.41
C ASN A 184 -10.18 12.11 11.58
N ILE A 185 -10.85 12.33 10.45
CA ILE A 185 -11.36 11.24 9.58
C ILE A 185 -10.91 11.42 8.13
N ILE A 186 -11.20 12.57 7.51
CA ILE A 186 -10.88 12.82 6.11
C ILE A 186 -10.69 14.32 5.88
N MET A 187 -9.72 14.70 5.05
CA MET A 187 -9.49 16.10 4.67
C MET A 187 -9.14 16.26 3.20
N ILE A 188 -9.39 17.45 2.68
CA ILE A 188 -8.86 17.87 1.37
C ILE A 188 -7.42 18.35 1.56
N GLN A 189 -6.52 17.74 0.80
CA GLN A 189 -5.15 18.20 0.64
C GLN A 189 -5.01 19.06 -0.62
N ARG A 190 -4.18 20.09 -0.52
CA ARG A 190 -3.76 20.92 -1.65
C ARG A 190 -2.32 20.58 -2.02
N GLY A 191 -2.12 20.09 -3.23
CA GLY A 191 -0.80 19.92 -3.84
C GLY A 191 -0.45 21.09 -4.75
N ASN A 192 0.83 21.40 -4.89
CA ASN A 192 1.29 22.36 -5.88
C ASN A 192 1.46 21.66 -7.23
N ARG A 193 1.06 22.34 -8.31
CA ARG A 193 1.43 21.94 -9.66
C ARG A 193 2.71 22.67 -10.04
N ASN A 194 3.71 21.89 -10.43
CA ASN A 194 4.93 22.45 -11.01
C ASN A 194 4.71 22.75 -12.49
N PRO A 195 5.42 23.74 -13.06
CA PRO A 195 5.50 23.90 -14.50
C PRO A 195 5.87 22.58 -15.18
N THR A 196 5.23 22.31 -16.31
CA THR A 196 5.47 21.09 -17.08
C THR A 196 6.33 21.42 -18.29
N PHE A 197 7.39 20.65 -18.49
CA PHE A 197 8.20 20.70 -19.71
C PHE A 197 7.32 20.38 -20.93
N ASP A 198 7.25 21.32 -21.88
CA ASP A 198 6.56 21.17 -23.15
C ASP A 198 7.56 20.79 -24.24
N LYS A 199 7.51 19.51 -24.65
CA LYS A 199 8.43 18.98 -25.65
C LYS A 199 8.27 19.66 -27.01
N SER A 200 7.05 20.00 -27.41
CA SER A 200 6.80 20.63 -28.70
C SER A 200 7.36 22.06 -28.74
N VAL A 201 7.26 22.79 -27.64
CA VAL A 201 7.90 24.12 -27.52
C VAL A 201 9.41 23.98 -27.57
N PHE A 202 9.99 23.04 -26.83
CA PHE A 202 11.43 22.78 -26.86
C PHE A 202 11.94 22.44 -28.26
N GLU A 203 11.28 21.52 -28.96
CA GLU A 203 11.61 21.13 -30.34
C GLU A 203 11.53 22.29 -31.32
N GLY A 204 10.65 23.28 -31.07
CA GLY A 204 10.57 24.50 -31.86
C GLY A 204 11.70 25.51 -31.60
N LEU A 205 12.45 25.37 -30.50
CA LEU A 205 13.53 26.28 -30.11
C LEU A 205 14.92 25.80 -30.55
N ILE A 206 15.06 24.53 -30.95
CA ILE A 206 16.34 23.93 -31.35
C ILE A 206 16.26 23.33 -32.76
N THR A 207 17.42 23.09 -33.36
CA THR A 207 17.51 22.43 -34.67
C THR A 207 17.31 20.92 -34.56
N PRO A 208 16.92 20.22 -35.65
CA PRO A 208 16.83 18.76 -35.66
C PRO A 208 18.15 18.05 -35.29
N ALA A 209 19.30 18.62 -35.65
CA ALA A 209 20.62 18.08 -35.30
C ALA A 209 20.97 18.22 -33.82
N GLN A 210 20.47 19.26 -33.16
CA GLN A 210 20.58 19.44 -31.71
C GLN A 210 19.61 18.52 -30.96
N LEU A 211 18.38 18.38 -31.47
CA LEU A 211 17.39 17.47 -30.90
C LEU A 211 17.90 16.02 -30.89
N ALA A 212 18.57 15.58 -31.95
CA ALA A 212 19.17 14.24 -32.02
C ALA A 212 20.26 13.99 -30.95
N GLN A 213 20.87 15.03 -30.40
CA GLN A 213 21.85 14.91 -29.29
C GLN A 213 21.16 14.74 -27.92
N CYS A 214 19.84 15.00 -27.85
CA CYS A 214 19.07 14.88 -26.62
C CYS A 214 18.50 13.48 -26.39
N ASP A 215 18.66 12.56 -27.34
CA ASP A 215 18.19 11.19 -27.17
C ASP A 215 19.21 10.35 -26.40
N SER A 216 18.72 9.50 -25.48
CA SER A 216 19.54 8.48 -24.84
C SER A 216 19.04 7.10 -25.24
N THR A 217 19.99 6.19 -25.50
CA THR A 217 19.69 4.77 -25.66
C THR A 217 19.89 4.07 -24.34
N THR A 218 18.83 3.43 -23.86
CA THR A 218 18.88 2.65 -22.61
C THR A 218 18.39 1.24 -22.87
N THR A 219 19.13 0.26 -22.34
CA THR A 219 18.70 -1.13 -22.30
C THR A 219 18.16 -1.42 -20.90
N SER A 220 16.92 -1.89 -20.82
CA SER A 220 16.27 -2.21 -19.55
C SER A 220 15.48 -3.51 -19.66
N LEU A 221 15.33 -4.21 -18.53
CA LEU A 221 14.50 -5.40 -18.48
C LEU A 221 13.04 -5.01 -18.21
N SER A 222 12.18 -5.21 -19.21
CA SER A 222 10.74 -5.10 -19.03
C SER A 222 10.20 -6.32 -18.29
N ARG A 223 9.26 -6.08 -17.37
CA ARG A 223 8.70 -7.11 -16.48
C ARG A 223 7.19 -7.03 -16.52
N SER A 224 6.54 -8.08 -17.03
CA SER A 224 5.08 -8.20 -17.06
C SER A 224 4.65 -9.51 -16.41
N LEU A 225 4.40 -9.44 -15.10
CA LEU A 225 3.83 -10.54 -14.31
C LEU A 225 2.31 -10.48 -14.39
N LYS A 226 1.68 -11.60 -14.73
CA LYS A 226 0.24 -11.78 -14.81
C LYS A 226 -0.14 -13.13 -14.22
N MET A 227 -1.00 -13.10 -13.22
CA MET A 227 -1.81 -14.26 -12.86
C MET A 227 -2.88 -14.42 -13.94
N LEU A 228 -2.95 -15.58 -14.57
CA LEU A 228 -3.85 -15.89 -15.70
C LEU A 228 -5.15 -16.50 -15.22
N ASN A 229 -5.12 -17.24 -14.11
CA ASN A 229 -6.28 -17.78 -13.40
C ASN A 229 -6.93 -16.76 -12.46
N LYS A 230 -6.95 -15.48 -12.84
CA LYS A 230 -7.66 -14.47 -12.04
C LYS A 230 -9.13 -14.87 -11.95
N GLY A 231 -9.66 -14.79 -10.74
CA GLY A 231 -11.04 -15.12 -10.45
C GLY A 231 -12.04 -14.20 -11.15
N GLN A 232 -13.30 -14.39 -10.80
CA GLN A 232 -14.40 -13.65 -11.39
C GLN A 232 -14.34 -12.15 -11.04
N ASN A 233 -15.03 -11.33 -11.81
CA ASN A 233 -15.17 -9.91 -11.50
C ASN A 233 -16.14 -9.69 -10.33
N LEU A 234 -16.09 -8.50 -9.71
CA LEU A 234 -16.91 -8.16 -8.54
C LEU A 234 -18.43 -8.35 -8.78
N GLU A 235 -18.93 -8.04 -9.97
CA GLU A 235 -20.35 -8.17 -10.30
C GLU A 235 -20.81 -9.64 -10.28
N THR A 236 -19.96 -10.55 -10.77
CA THR A 236 -20.23 -11.99 -10.73
C THR A 236 -20.03 -12.56 -9.32
N LEU A 237 -18.99 -12.12 -8.59
CA LEU A 237 -18.68 -12.63 -7.25
C LEU A 237 -19.73 -12.23 -6.21
N ASN A 238 -20.11 -10.95 -6.20
CA ASN A 238 -21.01 -10.42 -5.20
C ASN A 238 -21.81 -9.22 -5.77
N PRO A 239 -22.95 -9.49 -6.45
CA PRO A 239 -23.79 -8.44 -7.03
C PRO A 239 -24.27 -7.41 -6.02
N THR A 240 -24.52 -7.82 -4.77
CA THR A 240 -24.98 -6.92 -3.70
C THR A 240 -23.89 -5.93 -3.31
N ILE A 241 -22.65 -6.38 -3.11
CA ILE A 241 -21.52 -5.48 -2.82
C ILE A 241 -21.21 -4.60 -4.03
N LYS A 242 -21.33 -5.14 -5.26
CA LYS A 242 -21.19 -4.33 -6.49
C LYS A 242 -22.22 -3.19 -6.52
N GLN A 243 -23.49 -3.49 -6.22
CA GLN A 243 -24.55 -2.49 -6.17
C GLN A 243 -24.29 -1.44 -5.09
N ALA A 244 -23.83 -1.85 -3.90
CA ALA A 244 -23.48 -0.91 -2.83
C ALA A 244 -22.30 -0.01 -3.22
N PHE A 245 -21.27 -0.57 -3.86
CA PHE A 245 -20.14 0.19 -4.40
C PHE A 245 -20.61 1.23 -5.42
N ASP A 246 -21.42 0.84 -6.41
CA ASP A 246 -21.94 1.75 -7.44
C ASP A 246 -22.81 2.86 -6.83
N ALA A 247 -23.64 2.51 -5.85
CA ALA A 247 -24.45 3.49 -5.11
C ALA A 247 -23.56 4.49 -4.34
N SER A 248 -22.48 4.03 -3.71
CA SER A 248 -21.53 4.90 -3.00
C SER A 248 -20.82 5.89 -3.92
N GLU A 249 -20.66 5.56 -5.21
CA GLU A 249 -20.07 6.47 -6.19
C GLU A 249 -21.02 7.57 -6.65
N THR A 250 -22.33 7.40 -6.42
CA THR A 250 -23.34 8.38 -6.82
C THR A 250 -23.18 9.65 -6.00
N GLY A 251 -22.93 10.77 -6.66
CA GLY A 251 -22.77 12.09 -6.02
C GLY A 251 -21.33 12.44 -5.65
N LEU A 252 -20.35 11.55 -5.87
CA LEU A 252 -18.95 11.89 -5.67
C LEU A 252 -18.53 13.02 -6.62
N THR A 253 -17.98 14.08 -6.04
CA THR A 253 -17.37 15.19 -6.79
C THR A 253 -15.86 15.18 -6.59
N SER A 254 -15.13 15.61 -7.62
CA SER A 254 -13.68 15.76 -7.50
C SER A 254 -13.36 16.90 -6.52
N PRO A 255 -12.41 16.72 -5.59
CA PRO A 255 -11.98 17.79 -4.69
C PRO A 255 -11.55 19.04 -5.45
N SER A 256 -11.85 20.21 -4.89
CA SER A 256 -11.63 21.50 -5.55
C SER A 256 -11.25 22.60 -4.56
N ALA A 257 -10.95 23.79 -5.11
CA ALA A 257 -10.74 24.99 -4.30
C ALA A 257 -11.97 25.36 -3.45
N THR A 258 -13.18 25.04 -3.92
CA THR A 258 -14.42 25.25 -3.16
C THR A 258 -14.41 24.47 -1.86
N ASN A 259 -13.97 23.20 -1.89
CA ASN A 259 -13.84 22.41 -0.66
C ASN A 259 -12.88 23.04 0.33
N MET A 260 -11.74 23.56 -0.15
CA MET A 260 -10.74 24.20 0.71
C MET A 260 -11.25 25.42 1.46
N ALA A 261 -12.25 26.12 0.89
CA ALA A 261 -12.93 27.24 1.53
C ALA A 261 -14.11 26.80 2.43
N GLY A 262 -14.47 25.52 2.40
CA GLY A 262 -15.54 24.93 3.23
C GLY A 262 -15.13 24.76 4.69
N ALA A 263 -16.09 24.33 5.51
CA ALA A 263 -15.89 24.15 6.95
C ALA A 263 -15.04 22.90 7.27
N ILE A 264 -14.51 22.86 8.49
CA ILE A 264 -14.05 21.61 9.13
C ILE A 264 -15.22 21.13 9.98
N LEU A 265 -15.77 19.97 9.63
CA LEU A 265 -16.92 19.40 10.31
C LEU A 265 -16.48 18.64 11.57
N PRO A 266 -17.12 18.85 12.73
CA PRO A 266 -16.97 17.92 13.85
C PRO A 266 -17.60 16.56 13.48
N PRO A 267 -17.00 15.43 13.88
CA PRO A 267 -17.49 14.11 13.50
C PRO A 267 -18.81 13.79 14.22
N THR A 268 -19.86 13.52 13.45
CA THR A 268 -21.13 12.97 13.96
C THR A 268 -20.98 11.48 14.26
N GLN A 269 -21.92 10.87 15.00
CA GLN A 269 -21.87 9.43 15.26
C GLN A 269 -21.88 8.61 13.95
N ALA A 270 -22.73 8.97 12.98
CA ALA A 270 -22.76 8.28 11.68
C ALA A 270 -21.41 8.35 10.94
N MET A 271 -20.68 9.46 11.04
CA MET A 271 -19.34 9.58 10.45
C MET A 271 -18.30 8.71 11.19
N LYS A 272 -18.41 8.61 12.51
CA LYS A 272 -17.55 7.75 13.34
C LYS A 272 -17.78 6.27 13.05
N ASP A 273 -19.05 5.87 12.94
CA ASP A 273 -19.45 4.51 12.62
C ASP A 273 -18.93 4.12 11.22
N GLU A 274 -19.09 5.02 10.23
CA GLU A 274 -18.60 4.81 8.87
C GLU A 274 -17.07 4.72 8.81
N ASN A 275 -16.36 5.58 9.55
CA ASN A 275 -14.90 5.51 9.64
C ASN A 275 -14.44 4.25 10.38
N LEU A 276 -15.12 3.82 11.44
CA LEU A 276 -14.79 2.55 12.10
C LEU A 276 -15.02 1.35 11.16
N ALA A 277 -16.10 1.36 10.38
CA ALA A 277 -16.34 0.36 9.35
C ALA A 277 -15.26 0.36 8.26
N MET A 278 -14.80 1.53 7.81
CA MET A 278 -13.65 1.67 6.91
C MET A 278 -12.39 1.06 7.51
N LEU A 279 -12.06 1.37 8.76
CA LEU A 279 -10.86 0.86 9.45
C LEU A 279 -10.94 -0.66 9.62
N ASN A 280 -12.09 -1.20 9.98
CA ASN A 280 -12.31 -2.65 10.08
C ASN A 280 -12.20 -3.33 8.71
N ALA A 281 -12.69 -2.71 7.63
CA ALA A 281 -12.51 -3.23 6.28
C ALA A 281 -11.04 -3.27 5.83
N MET A 282 -10.14 -2.45 6.42
CA MET A 282 -8.70 -2.55 6.16
C MET A 282 -8.10 -3.87 6.66
N ARG A 283 -8.62 -4.42 7.77
CA ARG A 283 -8.22 -5.73 8.29
C ARG A 283 -8.45 -6.80 7.24
N GLU A 284 -9.68 -6.92 6.76
CA GLU A 284 -10.07 -7.94 5.78
C GLU A 284 -9.25 -7.80 4.49
N VAL A 285 -9.07 -6.58 3.97
CA VAL A 285 -8.21 -6.35 2.81
C VAL A 285 -6.80 -6.86 3.06
N LYS A 286 -6.24 -6.63 4.25
CA LYS A 286 -4.86 -7.00 4.54
C LYS A 286 -4.66 -8.51 4.75
N VAL A 287 -5.63 -9.18 5.39
CA VAL A 287 -5.68 -10.64 5.51
C VAL A 287 -5.68 -11.29 4.12
N LYS A 288 -6.60 -10.87 3.24
CA LYS A 288 -6.74 -11.45 1.90
C LYS A 288 -5.60 -11.09 0.96
N GLU A 289 -5.00 -9.91 1.12
CA GLU A 289 -3.76 -9.55 0.43
C GLU A 289 -2.61 -10.49 0.81
N TRP A 290 -2.49 -10.85 2.09
CA TRP A 290 -1.45 -11.75 2.56
C TRP A 290 -1.62 -13.18 2.03
N GLU A 291 -2.83 -13.72 2.07
CA GLU A 291 -3.16 -15.02 1.47
C GLU A 291 -2.82 -15.06 -0.03
N CYS A 292 -3.19 -14.01 -0.78
CA CYS A 292 -2.81 -13.87 -2.19
C CYS A 292 -1.29 -13.86 -2.38
N LEU A 293 -0.57 -13.12 -1.54
CA LEU A 293 0.87 -12.96 -1.62
C LEU A 293 1.60 -14.27 -1.35
N GLN A 294 1.15 -15.07 -0.38
CA GLN A 294 1.72 -16.39 -0.07
C GLN A 294 1.58 -17.35 -1.26
N ALA A 295 0.38 -17.46 -1.84
CA ALA A 295 0.14 -18.34 -2.98
C ALA A 295 0.90 -17.86 -4.24
N GLN A 296 0.90 -16.55 -4.50
CA GLN A 296 1.60 -15.97 -5.63
C GLN A 296 3.12 -16.12 -5.52
N ALA A 297 3.71 -15.96 -4.33
CA ALA A 297 5.15 -16.13 -4.13
C ALA A 297 5.60 -17.57 -4.46
N LYS A 298 4.85 -18.58 -4.01
CA LYS A 298 5.11 -20.00 -4.33
C LYS A 298 5.04 -20.27 -5.84
N LEU A 299 4.01 -19.74 -6.51
CA LEU A 299 3.86 -19.87 -7.96
C LEU A 299 4.98 -19.20 -8.74
N ILE A 300 5.46 -18.06 -8.29
CA ILE A 300 6.57 -17.34 -8.93
C ILE A 300 7.89 -18.06 -8.73
N GLU A 301 8.14 -18.58 -7.52
CA GLU A 301 9.30 -19.42 -7.26
C GLU A 301 9.31 -20.67 -8.15
N ALA A 302 8.15 -21.35 -8.27
CA ALA A 302 8.03 -22.53 -9.12
C ALA A 302 8.14 -22.21 -10.62
N LEU A 303 7.64 -21.05 -11.05
CA LEU A 303 7.76 -20.58 -12.43
C LEU A 303 9.22 -20.46 -12.84
N ASP A 304 10.06 -19.93 -11.96
CA ASP A 304 11.49 -19.71 -12.18
C ASP A 304 11.78 -18.90 -13.45
N ASP A 305 12.67 -19.36 -14.32
CA ASP A 305 13.01 -18.73 -15.60
C ASP A 305 12.00 -19.04 -16.72
N ASN A 306 11.01 -19.90 -16.49
CA ASN A 306 9.98 -20.19 -17.48
C ASN A 306 9.13 -18.94 -17.77
N LEU A 307 8.60 -18.87 -18.99
CA LEU A 307 7.67 -17.81 -19.37
C LEU A 307 6.33 -17.99 -18.66
N GLU A 308 5.86 -19.24 -18.54
CA GLU A 308 4.53 -19.53 -18.03
C GLU A 308 4.37 -20.94 -17.45
N ILE A 309 3.61 -21.02 -16.35
CA ILE A 309 2.88 -22.22 -15.93
C ILE A 309 1.49 -22.09 -16.56
N ASP A 310 1.21 -22.95 -17.53
CA ASP A 310 0.07 -22.81 -18.47
C ASP A 310 -1.24 -22.54 -17.74
N GLY A 311 -1.89 -21.43 -18.09
CA GLY A 311 -3.18 -21.02 -17.52
C GLY A 311 -3.15 -20.51 -16.07
N ILE A 312 -2.02 -20.54 -15.36
CA ILE A 312 -1.92 -20.10 -13.96
C ILE A 312 -1.15 -18.79 -13.82
N VAL A 313 0.12 -18.75 -14.23
CA VAL A 313 0.97 -17.57 -14.08
C VAL A 313 1.89 -17.41 -15.28
N ARG A 314 1.92 -16.22 -15.85
CA ARG A 314 2.85 -15.80 -16.90
C ARG A 314 3.69 -14.64 -16.39
N TRP A 315 5.00 -14.73 -16.53
CA TRP A 315 5.88 -13.62 -16.21
C TRP A 315 6.89 -13.39 -17.33
N LYS A 316 6.54 -12.44 -18.19
CA LYS A 316 7.37 -12.04 -19.32
C LYS A 316 8.47 -11.10 -18.84
N ARG A 317 9.74 -11.50 -19.01
CA ARG A 317 10.93 -10.72 -18.62
C ARG A 317 11.89 -10.64 -19.80
N GLU A 318 11.91 -9.50 -20.48
CA GLU A 318 12.66 -9.32 -21.74
C GLU A 318 13.49 -8.04 -21.72
N GLN A 319 14.68 -8.10 -22.31
CA GLN A 319 15.50 -6.92 -22.52
C GLN A 319 14.91 -6.09 -23.66
N ASN A 320 14.63 -4.83 -23.37
CA ASN A 320 14.20 -3.84 -24.34
C ASN A 320 15.27 -2.76 -24.42
N THR A 321 15.72 -2.46 -25.64
CA THR A 321 16.57 -1.32 -25.94
C THR A 321 15.71 -0.26 -26.58
N ASP A 322 15.57 0.87 -25.88
CA ASP A 322 14.79 2.00 -26.33
C ASP A 322 15.68 3.23 -26.47
N THR A 323 15.56 3.93 -27.60
CA THR A 323 16.10 5.28 -27.75
C THR A 323 14.98 6.27 -27.56
N LYS A 324 15.09 7.14 -26.56
CA LYS A 324 14.07 8.11 -26.19
C LYS A 324 14.70 9.43 -25.81
N PHE A 325 13.94 10.50 -26.02
CA PHE A 325 14.28 11.84 -25.56
C PHE A 325 14.61 11.84 -24.06
N ASP A 326 15.82 12.28 -23.73
CA ASP A 326 16.32 12.40 -22.37
C ASP A 326 16.31 13.86 -21.93
N LYS A 327 15.42 14.15 -20.97
CA LYS A 327 15.30 15.48 -20.36
C LYS A 327 16.58 15.95 -19.68
N LYS A 328 17.41 15.02 -19.17
CA LYS A 328 18.67 15.37 -18.52
C LYS A 328 19.69 15.84 -19.55
N LEU A 329 19.84 15.12 -20.66
CA LEU A 329 20.71 15.53 -21.77
C LEU A 329 20.23 16.85 -22.39
N ALA A 330 18.92 16.99 -22.62
CA ALA A 330 18.34 18.22 -23.13
C ALA A 330 18.67 19.43 -22.23
N LYS A 331 18.57 19.25 -20.91
CA LYS A 331 18.94 20.30 -19.94
C LYS A 331 20.44 20.59 -19.94
N GLU A 332 21.27 19.55 -19.97
CA GLU A 332 22.74 19.68 -19.92
C GLU A 332 23.31 20.36 -21.16
N LEU A 333 22.77 20.05 -22.34
CA LEU A 333 23.27 20.53 -23.62
C LEU A 333 22.60 21.84 -24.09
N PHE A 334 21.33 22.07 -23.71
CA PHE A 334 20.51 23.18 -24.18
C PHE A 334 19.70 23.81 -23.03
N GLU A 335 20.40 24.19 -21.95
CA GLU A 335 19.76 24.66 -20.72
C GLU A 335 18.80 25.84 -20.92
N THR A 336 19.17 26.81 -21.75
CA THR A 336 18.37 28.02 -22.00
C THR A 336 17.03 27.67 -22.65
N GLU A 337 17.05 26.92 -23.75
CA GLU A 337 15.87 26.48 -24.48
C GLU A 337 15.04 25.50 -23.66
N TYR A 338 15.71 24.61 -22.92
CA TYR A 338 15.06 23.67 -22.01
C TYR A 338 14.25 24.40 -20.95
N ASN A 339 14.85 25.40 -20.28
CA ASN A 339 14.14 26.19 -19.26
C ASN A 339 13.04 27.07 -19.88
N ALA A 340 13.23 27.59 -21.09
CA ALA A 340 12.20 28.37 -21.81
C ALA A 340 10.98 27.54 -22.24
N SER A 341 11.11 26.22 -22.32
CA SER A 341 10.04 25.30 -22.72
C SER A 341 9.10 24.86 -21.59
N PHE A 342 9.28 25.37 -20.37
CA PHE A 342 8.36 25.07 -19.26
C PHE A 342 7.12 25.95 -19.33
N THR A 343 5.97 25.31 -19.44
CA THR A 343 4.67 25.99 -19.39
C THR A 343 4.14 25.96 -17.96
N PRO A 344 3.78 27.12 -17.37
CA PRO A 344 3.14 27.15 -16.07
C PRO A 344 1.78 26.43 -16.15
N PRO A 345 1.36 25.73 -15.09
CA PRO A 345 0.10 25.02 -15.11
C PRO A 345 -1.07 26.02 -15.14
N ALA A 346 -2.13 25.70 -15.89
CA ALA A 346 -3.33 26.54 -15.98
C ALA A 346 -3.99 26.81 -14.62
N THR A 347 -3.82 25.89 -13.66
CA THR A 347 -4.14 26.09 -12.24
C THR A 347 -2.92 25.79 -11.39
N PRO A 348 -2.61 26.61 -10.37
CA PRO A 348 -1.42 26.41 -9.54
C PRO A 348 -1.50 25.19 -8.61
N TYR A 349 -2.69 24.60 -8.42
CA TYR A 349 -2.92 23.58 -7.41
C TYR A 349 -3.65 22.34 -7.95
N THR A 350 -3.36 21.19 -7.34
CA THR A 350 -4.21 19.99 -7.32
C THR A 350 -4.91 19.86 -5.97
N TYR A 351 -6.04 19.15 -5.98
CA TYR A 351 -6.75 18.80 -4.76
C TYR A 351 -7.02 17.29 -4.72
N SER A 352 -6.85 16.69 -3.56
CA SER A 352 -7.11 15.27 -3.32
C SER A 352 -7.71 15.06 -1.93
N THR A 353 -8.36 13.93 -1.73
CA THR A 353 -8.80 13.49 -0.40
C THR A 353 -7.70 12.69 0.27
N GLU A 354 -7.46 12.97 1.54
CA GLU A 354 -6.61 12.19 2.43
C GLU A 354 -7.46 11.69 3.60
N PHE A 355 -7.31 10.41 3.93
CA PHE A 355 -7.99 9.77 5.04
C PHE A 355 -7.03 9.65 6.23
N ASP A 356 -7.54 9.89 7.43
CA ASP A 356 -6.86 9.51 8.66
C ASP A 356 -7.21 8.06 8.96
N TYR A 357 -6.23 7.15 8.80
CA TYR A 357 -6.42 5.72 9.00
C TYR A 357 -6.31 5.33 10.49
N MET A 358 -6.97 6.11 11.36
CA MET A 358 -6.90 6.03 12.81
C MET A 358 -8.27 6.36 13.43
N ARG A 359 -8.57 5.79 14.59
CA ARG A 359 -9.75 6.07 15.44
C ARG A 359 -9.40 7.10 16.53
N LYS A 360 -9.33 8.39 16.19
CA LYS A 360 -9.08 9.47 17.17
C LYS A 360 -10.36 9.95 17.87
N TYR A 361 -11.23 9.02 18.24
CA TYR A 361 -12.48 9.28 18.91
C TYR A 361 -12.94 8.03 19.68
N ASN A 362 -13.77 8.23 20.69
CA ASN A 362 -14.46 7.10 21.32
C ASN A 362 -15.53 6.59 20.35
N PRO A 363 -15.60 5.26 20.14
CA PRO A 363 -16.55 4.63 19.23
C PRO A 363 -17.99 4.90 19.68
#